data_AF-A0A645FII9-F1
#
_entry.id   AF-A0A645FII9-F1
#
_cell.length_a   1.000
_cell.length_b   1.000
_cell.length_c   1.000
_cell.angle_alpha   90.00
_cell.angle_beta   90.00
_cell.angle_gamma   90.00
#
_symmetry.space_group_name_H-M   'P 1'
#
loop_
_entity.id
_entity.type
_entity.pdbx_description
1 polymer ?
#
loop_
_entity_poly.entity_id
_entity_poly.type
_entity_poly.pdbx_seq_one_letter_code
_entity_poly.pdbx_strand_id
1 'polypeptide(L)'
;MKICFEKYNFKPKGLNIKLIKEDIPISRGLGSSSSCIIAGLLGANYIMNNLLSLEELFRIGVEIEGHPDNIAPALFGGMVVSVMEEDNVIYNKIDVKNGINFIALIPNFELSTALSRSALPSKVEFKDAVYNISRVALMISSFSNGSYDLLKYCCKDSIHEKYRSPLIKDYDLVYNKCMELGALGCFLSGAGPTIMAIVNKDDKNIFSNIKKFLESKSIPWDIKKLCINNHGAMTFEGDTNER
;
A
#
# COMPACT_ATOMS: atom_id res chain seq x y z
N MET A 1 -14.59 -6.53 -13.28
CA MET A 1 -15.83 -7.30 -13.58
C MET A 1 -15.94 -7.74 -15.03
N LYS A 2 -16.07 -6.82 -16.00
CA LYS A 2 -16.29 -7.15 -17.42
C LYS A 2 -15.29 -8.17 -18.00
N ILE A 3 -13.99 -7.97 -17.73
CA ILE A 3 -12.92 -8.88 -18.17
C ILE A 3 -13.17 -10.33 -17.71
N CYS A 4 -13.60 -10.55 -16.46
CA CYS A 4 -13.92 -11.89 -15.97
C CYS A 4 -15.11 -12.51 -16.70
N PHE A 5 -16.16 -11.72 -16.95
CA PHE A 5 -17.35 -12.20 -17.65
C PHE A 5 -17.04 -12.59 -19.09
N GLU A 6 -16.27 -11.76 -19.80
CA GLU A 6 -15.87 -12.02 -21.19
C GLU A 6 -15.01 -13.28 -21.30
N LYS A 7 -14.05 -13.47 -20.39
CA LYS A 7 -13.18 -14.67 -20.36
C LYS A 7 -13.96 -15.99 -20.32
N TYR A 8 -15.14 -16.01 -19.69
CA TYR A 8 -15.99 -17.21 -19.56
C TYR A 8 -17.29 -17.12 -20.35
N ASN A 9 -17.43 -16.14 -21.26
CA ASN A 9 -18.68 -15.88 -22.00
C ASN A 9 -19.92 -15.82 -21.09
N PHE A 10 -19.74 -15.32 -19.86
CA PHE A 10 -20.79 -15.19 -18.87
C PHE A 10 -21.58 -13.91 -19.13
N LYS A 11 -22.91 -14.00 -19.17
CA LYS A 11 -23.79 -12.85 -19.38
C LYS A 11 -24.62 -12.59 -18.13
N PRO A 12 -24.27 -11.59 -17.30
CA PRO A 12 -25.09 -11.26 -16.14
C PRO A 12 -26.45 -10.72 -16.59
N LYS A 13 -27.52 -11.02 -15.83
CA LYS A 13 -28.89 -10.55 -16.12
C LYS A 13 -29.09 -9.04 -15.87
N GLY A 14 -28.06 -8.34 -15.39
CA GLY A 14 -28.04 -6.94 -14.97
C GLY A 14 -27.28 -6.79 -13.65
N LEU A 15 -26.55 -5.68 -13.48
CA LEU A 15 -25.76 -5.40 -12.27
C LEU A 15 -26.03 -3.99 -11.78
N ASN A 16 -26.20 -3.84 -10.47
CA ASN A 16 -26.13 -2.56 -9.78
C ASN A 16 -24.96 -2.65 -8.79
N ILE A 17 -24.02 -1.71 -8.90
CA ILE A 17 -22.80 -1.67 -8.09
C ILE A 17 -22.87 -0.40 -7.24
N LYS A 18 -22.85 -0.57 -5.93
CA LYS A 18 -22.85 0.52 -4.96
C LYS A 18 -21.65 0.38 -4.04
N LEU A 19 -20.93 1.49 -3.83
CA LEU A 19 -19.91 1.57 -2.79
C LEU A 19 -20.63 1.77 -1.45
N ILE A 20 -20.50 0.82 -0.53
CA ILE A 20 -21.17 0.87 0.78
C ILE A 20 -20.37 1.74 1.77
N LYS A 21 -19.03 1.68 1.69
CA LYS A 21 -18.12 2.41 2.58
C LYS A 21 -16.82 2.74 1.86
N GLU A 22 -16.33 3.96 2.05
CA GLU A 22 -15.09 4.46 1.45
C GLU A 22 -14.12 4.94 2.54
N ASP A 23 -13.32 4.02 3.08
CA ASP A 23 -12.38 4.33 4.17
C ASP A 23 -10.94 4.59 3.69
N ILE A 24 -10.64 4.24 2.44
CA ILE A 24 -9.31 4.37 1.82
C ILE A 24 -9.30 5.63 0.93
N PRO A 25 -8.61 6.71 1.34
CA PRO A 25 -8.59 7.95 0.58
C PRO A 25 -8.08 7.75 -0.86
N ILE A 26 -8.85 8.24 -1.82
CA ILE A 26 -8.50 8.22 -3.25
C ILE A 26 -7.26 9.10 -3.50
N SER A 27 -6.39 8.64 -4.39
CA SER A 27 -5.21 9.38 -4.85
C SER A 27 -4.29 9.88 -3.72
N ARG A 28 -4.25 9.15 -2.60
CA ARG A 28 -3.37 9.44 -1.47
C ARG A 28 -2.20 8.47 -1.28
N GLY A 29 -1.96 7.55 -2.21
CA GLY A 29 -0.88 6.55 -2.11
C GLY A 29 -1.20 5.33 -1.23
N LEU A 30 -2.47 5.10 -0.90
CA LEU A 30 -2.94 4.04 0.00
C LEU A 30 -3.57 2.83 -0.71
N GLY A 31 -3.38 2.67 -2.03
CA GLY A 31 -3.88 1.49 -2.76
C GLY A 31 -5.40 1.46 -2.99
N SER A 32 -6.06 2.62 -3.09
CA SER A 32 -7.51 2.72 -3.37
C SER A 32 -7.89 2.08 -4.73
N SER A 33 -7.14 2.38 -5.80
CA SER A 33 -7.35 1.80 -7.15
C SER A 33 -7.33 0.27 -7.11
N SER A 34 -6.24 -0.29 -6.59
CA SER A 34 -6.02 -1.74 -6.52
C SER A 34 -7.07 -2.42 -5.66
N SER A 35 -7.54 -1.77 -4.58
CA SER A 35 -8.64 -2.25 -3.75
C SER A 35 -9.96 -2.34 -4.52
N CYS A 36 -10.29 -1.32 -5.32
CA CYS A 36 -11.46 -1.35 -6.20
C CYS A 36 -11.37 -2.42 -7.29
N ILE A 37 -10.18 -2.59 -7.89
CA ILE A 37 -9.92 -3.65 -8.88
C ILE A 37 -10.18 -5.01 -8.26
N ILE A 38 -9.55 -5.32 -7.12
CA ILE A 38 -9.73 -6.61 -6.42
C ILE A 38 -11.19 -6.83 -6.00
N ALA A 39 -11.87 -5.81 -5.47
CA ALA A 39 -13.29 -5.91 -5.13
C ALA A 39 -14.15 -6.26 -6.36
N GLY A 40 -13.88 -5.61 -7.51
CA GLY A 40 -14.57 -5.90 -8.77
C GLY A 40 -14.22 -7.27 -9.36
N LEU A 41 -13.01 -7.79 -9.15
CA LEU A 41 -12.62 -9.12 -9.61
C LEU A 41 -13.27 -10.21 -8.77
N LEU A 42 -13.20 -10.10 -7.44
CA LEU A 42 -13.83 -11.03 -6.50
C LEU A 42 -15.36 -11.02 -6.64
N GLY A 43 -15.97 -9.84 -6.75
CA GLY A 43 -17.42 -9.72 -6.96
C GLY A 43 -17.88 -10.38 -8.26
N ALA A 44 -17.13 -10.22 -9.36
CA ALA A 44 -17.44 -10.93 -10.60
C ALA A 44 -17.25 -12.44 -10.45
N ASN A 45 -16.16 -12.88 -9.82
CA ASN A 45 -15.91 -14.31 -9.62
C ASN A 45 -17.04 -14.96 -8.80
N TYR A 46 -17.48 -14.30 -7.74
CA TYR A 46 -18.56 -14.76 -6.89
C TYR A 46 -19.87 -14.90 -7.67
N ILE A 47 -20.24 -13.91 -8.50
CA ILE A 47 -21.43 -13.97 -9.38
C ILE A 47 -21.37 -15.15 -10.36
N MET A 48 -20.17 -15.53 -10.78
CA MET A 48 -19.96 -16.67 -11.67
C MET A 48 -19.86 -18.01 -10.93
N ASN A 49 -20.13 -18.07 -9.63
CA ASN A 49 -19.94 -19.25 -8.77
C ASN A 49 -18.46 -19.66 -8.57
N ASN A 50 -17.59 -18.67 -8.41
CA ASN A 50 -16.16 -18.83 -8.10
C ASN A 50 -15.39 -19.72 -9.10
N LEU A 51 -15.62 -19.52 -10.41
CA LEU A 51 -14.96 -20.28 -11.46
C LEU A 51 -13.45 -20.02 -11.58
N LEU A 52 -12.99 -18.83 -11.19
CA LEU A 52 -11.57 -18.46 -11.25
C LEU A 52 -10.87 -18.79 -9.94
N SER A 53 -9.63 -19.30 -10.04
CA SER A 53 -8.74 -19.40 -8.89
C SER A 53 -8.28 -18.01 -8.40
N LEU A 54 -7.79 -17.93 -7.17
CA LEU A 54 -7.18 -16.70 -6.66
C LEU A 54 -5.96 -16.27 -7.49
N GLU A 55 -5.19 -17.21 -8.03
CA GLU A 55 -4.03 -16.88 -8.89
C GLU A 55 -4.48 -16.30 -10.24
N GLU A 56 -5.57 -16.79 -10.80
CA GLU A 56 -6.12 -16.20 -12.02
C GLU A 56 -6.64 -14.78 -11.78
N LEU A 57 -7.34 -14.55 -10.68
CA LEU A 57 -7.77 -13.20 -10.29
C LEU A 57 -6.56 -12.29 -10.03
N PHE A 58 -5.51 -12.82 -9.41
CA PHE A 58 -4.27 -12.09 -9.21
C PHE A 58 -3.67 -11.65 -10.54
N ARG A 59 -3.50 -12.56 -11.50
CA ARG A 59 -2.95 -12.25 -12.83
C ARG A 59 -3.78 -11.20 -13.56
N ILE A 60 -5.10 -11.33 -13.56
CA ILE A 60 -6.00 -10.33 -14.17
C ILE A 60 -5.86 -8.97 -13.46
N GLY A 61 -5.76 -8.96 -12.13
CA GLY A 61 -5.54 -7.73 -11.37
C GLY A 61 -4.23 -7.04 -11.73
N VAL A 62 -3.14 -7.79 -11.86
CA VAL A 62 -1.84 -7.26 -12.28
C VAL A 62 -1.88 -6.75 -13.72
N GLU A 63 -2.59 -7.43 -14.62
CA GLU A 63 -2.76 -6.98 -16.01
C GLU A 63 -3.48 -5.62 -16.09
N ILE A 64 -4.51 -5.42 -15.25
CA ILE A 64 -5.27 -4.16 -15.20
C ILE A 64 -4.44 -3.01 -14.62
N GLU A 65 -3.74 -3.25 -13.51
CA GLU A 65 -2.99 -2.20 -12.80
C GLU A 65 -1.61 -1.94 -13.45
N GLY A 66 -1.02 -2.96 -14.08
CA GLY A 66 0.31 -2.97 -14.67
C GLY A 66 1.44 -3.32 -13.70
N HIS A 67 1.15 -3.52 -12.41
CA HIS A 67 2.13 -3.93 -11.40
C HIS A 67 1.51 -4.70 -10.22
N PRO A 68 2.28 -5.58 -9.56
CA PRO A 68 1.76 -6.48 -8.53
C PRO A 68 1.80 -5.95 -7.09
N ASP A 69 2.60 -4.93 -6.81
CA ASP A 69 2.93 -4.46 -5.45
C ASP A 69 1.73 -3.98 -4.61
N ASN A 70 0.64 -3.50 -5.23
CA ASN A 70 -0.60 -3.15 -4.53
C ASN A 70 -1.70 -4.19 -4.72
N ILE A 71 -1.75 -4.86 -5.87
CA ILE A 71 -2.72 -5.93 -6.16
C ILE A 71 -2.50 -7.12 -5.22
N ALA A 72 -1.24 -7.55 -5.02
CA ALA A 72 -0.91 -8.71 -4.22
C ALA A 72 -1.30 -8.56 -2.74
N PRO A 73 -0.91 -7.50 -2.00
CA PRO A 73 -1.35 -7.33 -0.61
C PRO A 73 -2.85 -7.01 -0.50
N ALA A 74 -3.48 -6.36 -1.49
CA ALA A 74 -4.92 -6.16 -1.49
C ALA A 74 -5.69 -7.50 -1.58
N LEU A 75 -5.22 -8.43 -2.41
CA LEU A 75 -5.83 -9.74 -2.59
C LEU A 75 -5.51 -10.71 -1.44
N PHE A 76 -4.22 -10.88 -1.12
CA PHE A 76 -3.74 -11.94 -0.21
C PHE A 76 -3.55 -11.46 1.24
N GLY A 77 -3.51 -10.15 1.48
CA GLY A 77 -3.18 -9.57 2.77
C GLY A 77 -1.71 -9.74 3.16
N GLY A 78 -1.33 -9.07 4.24
CA GLY A 78 0.00 -9.09 4.82
C GLY A 78 1.01 -8.31 3.99
N MET A 79 2.28 -8.66 4.15
CA MET A 79 3.37 -8.16 3.32
C MET A 79 3.66 -9.17 2.22
N VAL A 80 3.62 -8.75 0.96
CA VAL A 80 3.88 -9.62 -0.19
C VAL A 80 5.07 -9.07 -0.97
N VAL A 81 6.02 -9.95 -1.27
CA VAL A 81 7.12 -9.68 -2.19
C VAL A 81 6.78 -10.33 -3.52
N SER A 82 6.98 -9.61 -4.61
CA SER A 82 6.70 -10.13 -5.95
C SER A 82 7.75 -9.69 -6.96
N VAL A 83 7.90 -10.50 -8.01
CA VAL A 83 8.74 -10.23 -9.17
C VAL A 83 7.95 -10.55 -10.43
N MET A 84 8.19 -9.76 -11.47
CA MET A 84 7.69 -10.01 -12.82
C MET A 84 8.75 -10.84 -13.55
N GLU A 85 8.39 -12.03 -14.01
CA GLU A 85 9.23 -12.91 -14.82
C GLU A 85 8.47 -13.19 -16.13
N GLU A 86 8.90 -12.55 -17.22
CA GLU A 86 8.17 -12.51 -18.50
C GLU A 86 6.69 -12.07 -18.28
N ASP A 87 5.74 -12.92 -18.68
CA ASP A 87 4.29 -12.70 -18.52
C ASP A 87 3.72 -13.29 -17.21
N ASN A 88 4.59 -13.76 -16.31
CA ASN A 88 4.23 -14.36 -15.04
C ASN A 88 4.62 -13.49 -13.85
N VAL A 89 3.80 -13.57 -12.81
CA VAL A 89 4.06 -12.89 -11.55
C VAL A 89 4.34 -13.93 -10.48
N ILE A 90 5.57 -13.95 -9.99
CA ILE A 90 5.96 -14.82 -8.89
C ILE A 90 5.89 -14.00 -7.61
N TYR A 91 5.28 -14.55 -6.57
CA TYR A 91 5.13 -13.84 -5.30
C TYR A 91 5.34 -14.76 -4.10
N ASN A 92 5.68 -14.15 -2.98
CA ASN A 92 5.76 -14.82 -1.69
C ASN A 92 5.21 -13.89 -0.59
N LYS A 93 4.43 -14.46 0.33
CA LYS A 93 3.89 -13.74 1.48
C LYS A 93 4.84 -13.88 2.66
N ILE A 94 5.21 -12.75 3.26
CA ILE A 94 6.10 -12.71 4.42
C ILE A 94 5.26 -12.78 5.70
N ASP A 95 5.60 -13.71 6.58
CA ASP A 95 5.09 -13.74 7.96
C ASP A 95 5.76 -12.63 8.77
N VAL A 96 5.09 -11.47 8.84
CA VAL A 96 5.58 -10.32 9.60
C VAL A 96 5.32 -10.56 11.09
N LYS A 97 6.38 -10.55 11.91
CA LYS A 97 6.25 -10.74 13.36
C LYS A 97 5.41 -9.64 14.00
N ASN A 98 4.64 -9.97 15.04
CA ASN A 98 3.92 -8.94 15.78
C ASN A 98 4.92 -7.99 16.49
N GLY A 99 4.52 -6.74 16.76
CA GLY A 99 5.37 -5.77 17.48
C GLY A 99 5.39 -4.37 16.90
N ILE A 100 4.75 -4.16 15.74
CA ILE A 100 4.66 -2.85 15.09
C ILE A 100 3.23 -2.45 14.76
N ASN A 101 3.02 -1.15 14.67
CA ASN A 101 1.87 -0.53 14.02
C ASN A 101 2.37 0.49 12.99
N PHE A 102 1.43 1.03 12.21
CA PHE A 102 1.69 2.04 11.22
C PHE A 102 0.91 3.30 11.56
N ILE A 103 1.47 4.46 11.24
CA ILE A 103 0.80 5.76 11.31
C ILE A 103 0.84 6.35 9.90
N ALA A 104 -0.33 6.42 9.26
CA ALA A 104 -0.50 7.09 7.98
C ALA A 104 -0.71 8.59 8.23
N LEU A 105 0.12 9.40 7.60
CA LEU A 105 0.11 10.86 7.62
C LEU A 105 -0.32 11.33 6.24
N ILE A 106 -1.56 11.80 6.12
CA ILE A 106 -2.28 11.90 4.86
C ILE A 106 -2.49 13.38 4.54
N PRO A 107 -1.74 13.94 3.58
CA PRO A 107 -1.93 15.33 3.18
C PRO A 107 -3.32 15.58 2.60
N ASN A 108 -3.86 16.78 2.83
CA ASN A 108 -5.17 17.18 2.30
C ASN A 108 -5.19 17.44 0.78
N PHE A 109 -4.05 17.34 0.10
CA PHE A 109 -3.94 17.48 -1.35
C PHE A 109 -3.64 16.14 -2.03
N GLU A 110 -3.90 16.08 -3.33
CA GLU A 110 -3.61 14.94 -4.18
C GLU A 110 -2.27 15.10 -4.89
N LEU A 111 -1.59 13.97 -5.07
CA LEU A 111 -0.45 13.89 -5.97
C LEU A 111 -0.76 12.82 -7.01
N SER A 112 -0.91 13.23 -8.26
CA SER A 112 -1.21 12.27 -9.33
C SER A 112 -0.04 11.29 -9.51
N THR A 113 -0.36 10.02 -9.76
CA THR A 113 0.64 8.99 -10.04
C THR A 113 1.50 9.36 -11.25
N ALA A 114 0.92 10.02 -12.25
CA ALA A 114 1.64 10.48 -13.44
C ALA A 114 2.72 11.52 -13.08
N LEU A 115 2.40 12.53 -12.28
CA LEU A 115 3.35 13.54 -11.83
C LEU A 115 4.44 12.93 -10.92
N SER A 116 4.04 12.02 -10.03
CA SER A 116 4.99 11.31 -9.16
C SER A 116 5.93 10.38 -9.93
N ARG A 117 5.48 9.79 -11.04
CA ARG A 117 6.31 8.99 -11.95
C ARG A 117 7.21 9.86 -12.83
N SER A 118 6.75 11.01 -13.31
CA SER A 118 7.55 11.90 -14.16
C SER A 118 8.74 12.55 -13.44
N ALA A 119 8.71 12.61 -12.11
CA ALA A 119 9.85 13.08 -11.31
C ALA A 119 11.02 12.09 -11.26
N LEU A 120 10.82 10.82 -11.61
CA LEU A 120 11.85 9.80 -11.53
C LEU A 120 12.85 9.91 -12.69
N PRO A 121 14.15 9.71 -12.45
CA PRO A 121 15.13 9.65 -13.53
C PRO A 121 14.97 8.37 -14.35
N SER A 122 15.39 8.40 -15.61
CA SER A 122 15.41 7.21 -16.46
C SER A 122 16.55 6.24 -16.13
N LYS A 123 17.56 6.68 -15.36
CA LYS A 123 18.72 5.89 -14.94
C LYS A 123 19.09 6.25 -13.50
N VAL A 124 19.57 5.27 -12.74
CA VAL A 124 20.16 5.47 -11.42
C VAL A 124 21.63 5.09 -11.45
N GLU A 125 22.43 5.68 -10.56
CA GLU A 125 23.82 5.28 -10.42
C GLU A 125 23.91 3.86 -9.83
N PHE A 126 24.93 3.12 -10.25
CA PHE A 126 25.16 1.76 -9.75
C PHE A 126 25.26 1.71 -8.22
N LYS A 127 25.90 2.72 -7.61
CA LYS A 127 26.02 2.83 -6.14
C LYS A 127 24.66 2.95 -5.45
N ASP A 128 23.71 3.66 -6.05
CA ASP A 128 22.36 3.84 -5.52
C ASP A 128 21.56 2.54 -5.64
N ALA A 129 21.74 1.80 -6.74
CA ALA A 129 21.14 0.47 -6.91
C ALA A 129 21.63 -0.51 -5.83
N VAL A 130 22.95 -0.61 -5.62
CA VAL A 130 23.55 -1.44 -4.55
C VAL A 130 23.06 -1.00 -3.16
N TYR A 131 23.02 0.31 -2.92
CA TYR A 131 22.54 0.90 -1.68
C TYR A 131 21.10 0.47 -1.36
N ASN A 132 20.21 0.51 -2.35
CA ASN A 132 18.81 0.11 -2.19
C ASN A 132 18.62 -1.41 -2.06
N ILE A 133 19.32 -2.22 -2.86
CA ILE A 133 19.22 -3.69 -2.80
C ILE A 133 19.56 -4.20 -1.40
N SER A 134 20.65 -3.71 -0.81
CA SER A 134 21.06 -4.11 0.55
C SER A 134 20.00 -3.78 1.62
N ARG A 135 19.26 -2.66 1.44
CA ARG A 135 18.21 -2.23 2.36
C ARG A 135 16.94 -3.03 2.22
N VAL A 136 16.54 -3.35 0.99
CA VAL A 136 15.41 -4.24 0.77
C VAL A 136 15.68 -5.62 1.39
N ALA A 137 16.88 -6.18 1.19
CA ALA A 137 17.27 -7.44 1.81
C ALA A 137 17.21 -7.36 3.35
N LEU A 138 17.75 -6.29 3.94
CA LEU A 138 17.67 -6.07 5.39
C LEU A 138 16.22 -5.88 5.86
N MET A 139 15.38 -5.18 5.09
CA MET A 139 13.97 -4.95 5.39
C MET A 139 13.19 -6.26 5.52
N ILE A 140 13.33 -7.15 4.54
CA ILE A 140 12.69 -8.48 4.56
C ILE A 140 13.15 -9.28 5.78
N SER A 141 14.46 -9.25 6.09
CA SER A 141 15.00 -9.90 7.28
C SER A 141 14.43 -9.31 8.58
N SER A 142 14.36 -7.98 8.69
CA SER A 142 13.83 -7.29 9.88
C SER A 142 12.36 -7.61 10.13
N PHE A 143 11.52 -7.63 9.10
CA PHE A 143 10.11 -8.01 9.24
C PHE A 143 9.93 -9.49 9.60
N SER A 144 10.69 -10.39 8.97
CA SER A 144 10.62 -11.83 9.22
C SER A 144 11.12 -12.21 10.62
N ASN A 145 12.16 -11.54 11.12
CA ASN A 145 12.81 -11.85 12.39
C ASN A 145 12.32 -10.98 13.56
N GLY A 146 11.46 -9.98 13.31
CA GLY A 146 11.02 -9.03 14.33
C GLY A 146 12.11 -8.07 14.82
N SER A 147 13.22 -7.94 14.08
CA SER A 147 14.35 -7.06 14.42
C SER A 147 14.07 -5.62 14.00
N TYR A 148 13.04 -5.01 14.58
CA TYR A 148 12.45 -3.76 14.08
C TYR A 148 13.29 -2.50 14.31
N ASP A 149 14.23 -2.51 15.25
CA ASP A 149 15.18 -1.39 15.45
C ASP A 149 16.06 -1.11 14.22
N LEU A 150 16.14 -2.08 13.29
CA LEU A 150 16.89 -1.96 12.04
C LEU A 150 16.12 -1.20 10.94
N LEU A 151 14.80 -1.02 11.08
CA LEU A 151 13.96 -0.42 10.03
C LEU A 151 14.37 1.03 9.68
N LYS A 152 15.01 1.75 10.60
CA LYS A 152 15.55 3.11 10.38
C LYS A 152 16.65 3.16 9.33
N TYR A 153 17.31 2.02 9.08
CA TYR A 153 18.27 1.86 8.00
C TYR A 153 17.60 1.38 6.72
N CYS A 154 16.63 0.48 6.86
CA CYS A 154 15.87 -0.14 5.77
C CYS A 154 15.04 0.87 4.97
N CYS A 155 14.38 1.81 5.63
CA CYS A 155 13.48 2.77 4.98
C CYS A 155 14.21 3.90 4.24
N LYS A 156 15.55 3.93 4.22
CA LYS A 156 16.30 4.94 3.46
C LYS A 156 16.31 4.57 1.98
N ASP A 157 15.75 5.42 1.14
CA ASP A 157 15.65 5.19 -0.30
C ASP A 157 16.53 6.15 -1.11
N SER A 158 17.14 5.66 -2.19
CA SER A 158 17.90 6.45 -3.16
C SER A 158 17.38 6.31 -4.60
N ILE A 159 16.29 5.57 -4.81
CA ILE A 159 15.75 5.28 -6.15
C ILE A 159 14.56 6.18 -6.49
N HIS A 160 13.64 6.46 -5.56
CA HIS A 160 12.40 7.17 -5.84
C HIS A 160 12.06 8.30 -4.87
N GLU A 161 12.31 8.14 -3.58
CA GLU A 161 11.83 9.03 -2.54
C GLU A 161 12.50 10.40 -2.63
N LYS A 162 13.82 10.44 -2.85
CA LYS A 162 14.57 11.70 -3.03
C LYS A 162 14.07 12.58 -4.19
N TYR A 163 13.42 11.97 -5.18
CA TYR A 163 12.87 12.67 -6.34
C TYR A 163 11.40 13.07 -6.14
N ARG A 164 10.66 12.32 -5.32
CA ARG A 164 9.22 12.52 -5.08
C ARG A 164 8.93 13.39 -3.87
N SER A 165 9.74 13.30 -2.81
CA SER A 165 9.54 14.07 -1.59
C SER A 165 9.45 15.60 -1.81
N PRO A 166 10.19 16.23 -2.76
CA PRO A 166 10.06 17.67 -2.98
C PRO A 166 8.68 18.09 -3.53
N LEU A 167 7.90 17.16 -4.08
CA LEU A 167 6.53 17.41 -4.57
C LEU A 167 5.52 17.50 -3.42
N ILE A 168 5.91 17.14 -2.20
CA ILE A 168 5.05 17.04 -1.04
C ILE A 168 5.45 18.17 -0.09
N LYS A 169 4.61 19.19 -0.02
CA LYS A 169 4.80 20.31 0.91
C LYS A 169 4.98 19.79 2.33
N ASP A 170 5.93 20.31 3.09
CA ASP A 170 6.22 19.93 4.49
C ASP A 170 6.74 18.50 4.70
N TYR A 171 7.09 17.75 3.63
CA TYR A 171 7.57 16.36 3.72
C TYR A 171 8.72 16.18 4.72
N ASP A 172 9.83 16.88 4.52
CA ASP A 172 11.02 16.71 5.36
C ASP A 172 10.76 17.10 6.81
N LEU A 173 9.93 18.14 7.02
CA LEU A 173 9.55 18.58 8.35
C LEU A 173 8.78 17.49 9.10
N VAL A 174 7.78 16.89 8.46
CA VAL A 174 6.97 15.82 9.07
C VAL A 174 7.78 14.52 9.20
N TYR A 175 8.49 14.12 8.16
CA TYR A 175 9.35 12.92 8.15
C TYR A 175 10.35 12.95 9.31
N ASN A 176 11.12 14.04 9.43
CA ASN A 176 12.14 14.17 10.46
C ASN A 176 11.52 14.18 11.86
N LYS A 177 10.35 14.80 12.02
CA LYS A 177 9.66 14.82 13.31
C LYS A 177 9.18 13.43 13.72
N CYS A 178 8.67 12.62 12.79
CA CYS A 178 8.31 11.23 13.09
C CYS A 178 9.51 10.44 13.60
N MET A 179 10.67 10.58 12.96
CA MET A 179 11.90 9.92 13.40
C MET A 179 12.38 10.43 14.77
N GLU A 180 12.33 11.74 15.02
CA GLU A 180 12.67 12.35 16.32
C GLU A 180 11.77 11.84 17.45
N LEU A 181 10.48 11.64 17.17
CA LEU A 181 9.49 11.14 18.13
C LEU A 181 9.56 9.62 18.37
N GLY A 182 10.52 8.91 17.74
CA GLY A 182 10.76 7.49 17.98
C GLY A 182 10.15 6.53 16.96
N ALA A 183 9.78 6.99 15.76
CA ALA A 183 9.43 6.08 14.68
C ALA A 183 10.60 5.13 14.37
N LEU A 184 10.30 3.85 14.20
CA LEU A 184 11.27 2.81 13.85
C LEU A 184 11.71 2.94 12.39
N GLY A 185 10.88 3.53 11.54
CA GLY A 185 11.16 3.88 10.16
C GLY A 185 10.07 4.79 9.63
N CYS A 186 10.36 5.55 8.58
CA CYS A 186 9.44 6.44 7.92
C CYS A 186 9.71 6.37 6.41
N PHE A 187 8.66 6.39 5.59
CA PHE A 187 8.79 6.27 4.13
C PHE A 187 7.57 6.84 3.41
N LEU A 188 7.74 7.15 2.12
CA LEU A 188 6.65 7.54 1.24
C LEU A 188 5.75 6.34 0.91
N SER A 189 4.45 6.44 1.18
CA SER A 189 3.49 5.38 0.85
C SER A 189 3.19 5.38 -0.65
N GLY A 190 3.75 4.40 -1.37
CA GLY A 190 3.60 4.25 -2.81
C GLY A 190 4.15 5.46 -3.58
N ALA A 191 3.29 6.07 -4.41
CA ALA A 191 3.62 7.29 -5.15
C ALA A 191 3.42 8.58 -4.33
N GLY A 192 2.90 8.49 -3.10
CA GLY A 192 2.54 9.64 -2.28
C GLY A 192 1.10 10.14 -2.48
N PRO A 193 0.73 11.24 -1.80
CA PRO A 193 1.59 12.05 -0.94
C PRO A 193 1.60 11.59 0.54
N THR A 194 0.92 10.49 0.89
CA THR A 194 0.93 9.96 2.26
C THR A 194 2.33 9.53 2.70
N ILE A 195 2.71 9.94 3.91
CA ILE A 195 3.88 9.42 4.61
C ILE A 195 3.43 8.31 5.55
N MET A 196 4.19 7.23 5.61
CA MET A 196 3.95 6.12 6.52
C MET A 196 5.07 6.06 7.56
N ALA A 197 4.72 6.15 8.84
CA ALA A 197 5.64 5.91 9.94
C ALA A 197 5.38 4.53 10.56
N ILE A 198 6.44 3.73 10.68
CA ILE A 198 6.42 2.45 11.39
C ILE A 198 6.76 2.73 12.85
N VAL A 199 5.93 2.27 13.78
CA VAL A 199 6.09 2.54 15.20
C VAL A 199 6.02 1.26 16.01
N ASN A 200 6.69 1.24 17.16
CA ASN A 200 6.53 0.14 18.10
C ASN A 200 5.05 0.05 18.52
N LYS A 201 4.48 -1.15 18.50
CA LYS A 201 3.08 -1.39 18.85
C LYS A 201 2.73 -0.95 20.27
N ASP A 202 3.70 -1.04 21.18
CA ASP A 202 3.54 -0.72 22.60
C ASP A 202 3.71 0.78 22.91
N ASP A 203 4.17 1.58 21.95
CA ASP A 203 4.20 3.03 22.11
C ASP A 203 2.78 3.62 21.99
N LYS A 204 2.21 3.96 23.14
CA LYS A 204 0.86 4.52 23.25
C LYS A 204 0.81 6.03 22.96
N ASN A 205 1.96 6.72 22.99
CA ASN A 205 2.02 8.17 22.98
C ASN A 205 2.43 8.75 21.62
N ILE A 206 3.19 8.01 20.81
CA ILE A 206 3.71 8.51 19.52
C ILE A 206 2.62 9.07 18.60
N PHE A 207 1.45 8.42 18.53
CA PHE A 207 0.33 8.91 17.72
C PHE A 207 -0.16 10.29 18.18
N SER A 208 -0.36 10.47 19.48
CA SER A 208 -0.85 11.75 20.03
C SER A 208 0.21 12.84 19.94
N ASN A 209 1.50 12.49 20.08
CA ASN A 209 2.61 13.41 19.92
C ASN A 209 2.75 13.91 18.48
N ILE A 210 2.65 13.02 17.49
CA ILE A 210 2.67 13.40 16.07
C ILE A 210 1.46 14.28 15.75
N LYS A 211 0.26 13.91 16.23
CA LYS A 211 -0.94 14.73 16.03
C LYS A 211 -0.80 16.15 16.58
N LYS A 212 -0.34 16.28 17.84
CA LYS A 212 -0.06 17.59 18.47
C LYS A 212 0.97 18.40 17.68
N PHE A 213 1.98 17.74 17.11
CA PHE A 213 2.96 18.42 16.27
C PHE A 213 2.33 19.01 15.02
N LEU A 214 1.53 18.24 14.27
CA LEU A 214 0.83 18.71 13.07
C LEU A 214 -0.06 19.92 13.40
N GLU A 215 -0.82 19.84 14.51
CA GLU A 215 -1.66 20.94 15.01
C GLU A 215 -0.82 22.19 15.35
N SER A 216 0.28 22.02 16.09
CA SER A 216 1.17 23.12 16.49
C SER A 216 1.84 23.85 15.32
N LYS A 217 2.01 23.15 14.19
CA LYS A 217 2.57 23.70 12.95
C LYS A 217 1.50 24.11 11.95
N SER A 218 0.22 23.96 12.30
CA SER A 218 -0.91 24.21 11.41
C SER A 218 -0.78 23.45 10.08
N ILE A 219 -0.27 22.22 10.12
CA ILE A 219 -0.15 21.32 8.97
C ILE A 219 -1.47 20.55 8.84
N PRO A 220 -2.28 20.78 7.78
CA PRO A 220 -3.64 20.26 7.67
C PRO A 220 -3.65 18.82 7.13
N TRP A 221 -2.90 17.92 7.75
CA TRP A 221 -2.82 16.52 7.36
C TRP A 221 -3.70 15.66 8.28
N ASP A 222 -4.42 14.70 7.69
CA ASP A 222 -5.12 13.68 8.47
C ASP A 222 -4.11 12.64 8.99
N ILE A 223 -4.46 11.95 10.08
CA ILE A 223 -3.59 10.97 10.73
C ILE A 223 -4.39 9.73 11.15
N LYS A 224 -3.96 8.55 10.69
CA LYS A 224 -4.60 7.27 11.00
C LYS A 224 -3.61 6.28 11.57
N LYS A 225 -3.97 5.64 12.68
CA LYS A 225 -3.24 4.47 13.22
C LYS A 225 -3.76 3.21 12.54
N LEU A 226 -2.86 2.43 11.96
CA LEU A 226 -3.15 1.25 11.16
C LEU A 226 -2.37 0.04 11.68
N CYS A 227 -2.88 -1.15 11.38
CA CYS A 227 -2.20 -2.42 11.60
C CYS A 227 -2.19 -3.23 10.30
N ILE A 228 -1.33 -4.25 10.24
CA ILE A 228 -1.27 -5.15 9.10
C ILE A 228 -2.56 -5.97 9.04
N ASN A 229 -3.26 -5.94 7.91
CA ASN A 229 -4.33 -6.87 7.62
C ASN A 229 -3.77 -8.12 6.92
N ASN A 230 -3.78 -9.26 7.59
CA ASN A 230 -3.24 -10.52 7.07
C ASN A 230 -4.23 -11.35 6.23
N HIS A 231 -5.49 -10.96 6.11
CA HIS A 231 -6.52 -11.73 5.41
C HIS A 231 -6.65 -11.35 3.93
N GLY A 232 -6.37 -10.09 3.60
CA GLY A 232 -6.59 -9.56 2.25
C GLY A 232 -8.07 -9.31 1.98
N ALA A 233 -8.48 -9.43 0.73
CA ALA A 233 -9.85 -9.19 0.33
C ALA A 233 -10.74 -10.41 0.56
N MET A 234 -11.97 -10.15 1.01
CA MET A 234 -12.95 -11.18 1.36
C MET A 234 -14.28 -10.87 0.70
N THR A 235 -15.03 -11.91 0.35
CA THR A 235 -16.40 -11.81 -0.16
C THR A 235 -17.38 -12.26 0.90
N PHE A 236 -18.46 -11.50 1.08
CA PHE A 236 -19.55 -11.83 1.99
C PHE A 236 -20.85 -11.81 1.21
N GLU A 237 -21.76 -12.72 1.52
CA GLU A 237 -23.14 -12.64 1.07
C GLU A 237 -23.84 -11.56 1.91
N GLY A 238 -24.40 -10.54 1.24
CA GLY A 238 -25.13 -9.48 1.94
C GLY A 238 -26.53 -9.94 2.32
N ASP A 239 -27.00 -9.57 3.51
CA ASP A 239 -28.42 -9.73 3.85
C ASP A 239 -29.26 -8.82 2.94
N THR A 240 -30.37 -9.37 2.41
CA THR A 240 -31.26 -8.69 1.46
C THR A 240 -31.99 -7.46 2.02
N ASN A 241 -31.77 -7.12 3.29
CA ASN A 241 -32.51 -6.10 4.04
C ASN A 241 -31.78 -4.76 4.22
N GLU A 242 -30.53 -4.62 3.77
CA GLU A 242 -29.83 -3.33 3.80
C GLU A 242 -29.74 -2.73 2.38
N ARG A 243 -30.79 -2.02 1.98
CA ARG A 243 -30.80 -1.17 0.77
C ARG A 243 -30.60 0.30 1.12
#